data_AF-A0A4R9J8Y9-F1
#
_entry.id   AF-A0A4R9J8Y9-F1
#
_cell.length_a   1.000
_cell.length_b   1.000
_cell.length_c   1.000
_cell.angle_alpha   90.00
_cell.angle_beta   90.00
_cell.angle_gamma   90.00
#
_symmetry.space_group_name_H-M   'P 1'
#
loop_
_entity.id
_entity.type
_entity.pdbx_description
1 polymer ?
#
loop_
_entity_poly.entity_id
_entity_poly.type
_entity_poly.pdbx_seq_one_letter_code
_entity_poly.pdbx_strand_id
1 'polypeptide(L)'
;MNRFRSFSYFTALVLVHSAFLNCFTVFPYKQETIDSRLLDKKEEVILSNKGRIDYEFQNFELVLKIEGASFQETLEKRKTLETKIVQYDYKKTDGYRQLDNDEKPWNRYILGMFADLGALFEWTTIPFRTISRKKEEEKISENIIKSEKIKTFESKELQLILRAENTEFVNQILQSNTIRIKLSEIQKYFPKTNSIEALLYHKEERIEYQNIPVAEEIRKMKLR
;
A
#
# COMPACT_ATOMS: atom_id res chain seq x y z
N MET A 1 27.59 -55.03 -26.68
CA MET A 1 26.35 -54.34 -27.10
C MET A 1 25.40 -53.94 -25.95
N ASN A 2 25.69 -54.27 -24.67
CA ASN A 2 24.79 -53.97 -23.54
C ASN A 2 25.06 -52.63 -22.81
N ARG A 3 26.24 -52.02 -22.96
CA ARG A 3 26.59 -50.74 -22.28
C ARG A 3 25.94 -49.49 -22.90
N PHE A 4 25.70 -49.49 -24.22
CA PHE A 4 25.03 -48.37 -24.89
C PHE A 4 23.52 -48.32 -24.60
N ARG A 5 22.87 -49.48 -24.43
CA ARG A 5 21.48 -49.56 -23.99
C ARG A 5 21.29 -49.04 -22.57
N SER A 6 22.18 -49.37 -21.62
CA SER A 6 22.06 -48.83 -20.26
C SER A 6 22.24 -47.31 -20.20
N PHE A 7 23.12 -46.76 -21.05
CA PHE A 7 23.35 -45.31 -21.12
C PHE A 7 22.14 -44.55 -21.68
N SER A 8 21.48 -45.08 -22.71
CA SER A 8 20.26 -44.48 -23.28
C SER A 8 19.06 -44.56 -22.33
N TYR A 9 18.93 -45.66 -21.56
CA TYR A 9 17.91 -45.78 -20.52
C TYR A 9 18.17 -44.78 -19.38
N PHE A 10 19.43 -44.61 -18.98
CA PHE A 10 19.80 -43.66 -17.95
C PHE A 10 19.53 -42.22 -18.37
N THR A 11 19.89 -41.82 -19.60
CA THR A 11 19.59 -40.46 -20.10
C THR A 11 18.10 -40.21 -20.31
N ALA A 12 17.34 -41.19 -20.79
CA ALA A 12 15.88 -41.08 -20.88
C ALA A 12 15.24 -40.94 -19.49
N LEU A 13 15.72 -41.70 -18.50
CA LEU A 13 15.26 -41.61 -17.11
C LEU A 13 15.62 -40.26 -16.49
N VAL A 14 16.83 -39.74 -16.74
CA VAL A 14 17.26 -38.40 -16.29
C VAL A 14 16.44 -37.29 -16.97
N LEU A 15 16.13 -37.42 -18.25
CA LEU A 15 15.31 -36.44 -18.99
C LEU A 15 13.85 -36.43 -18.51
N VAL A 16 13.25 -37.61 -18.33
CA VAL A 16 11.92 -37.76 -17.72
C VAL A 16 11.94 -37.19 -16.30
N HIS A 17 12.95 -37.53 -15.50
CA HIS A 17 13.10 -36.98 -14.16
C HIS A 17 13.20 -35.45 -14.19
N SER A 18 13.98 -34.88 -15.11
CA SER A 18 14.14 -33.43 -15.26
C SER A 18 12.88 -32.71 -15.72
N ALA A 19 12.03 -33.38 -16.52
CA ALA A 19 10.76 -32.83 -17.00
C ALA A 19 9.68 -32.78 -15.91
N PHE A 20 9.80 -33.59 -14.85
CA PHE A 20 8.86 -33.64 -13.73
C PHE A 20 9.44 -33.08 -12.40
N LEU A 21 10.62 -32.46 -12.44
CA LEU A 21 11.05 -31.54 -11.38
C LEU A 21 10.15 -30.29 -11.45
N ASN A 22 9.61 -29.82 -10.31
CA ASN A 22 8.59 -28.77 -10.15
C ASN A 22 7.13 -29.27 -10.05
N CYS A 23 6.89 -30.41 -9.39
CA CYS A 23 5.56 -30.79 -8.92
C CYS A 23 5.11 -29.92 -7.72
N PHE A 24 6.07 -29.39 -6.94
CA PHE A 24 5.79 -28.54 -5.79
C PHE A 24 6.51 -27.18 -5.86
N THR A 25 5.79 -26.12 -5.48
CA THR A 25 6.35 -24.79 -5.26
C THR A 25 6.44 -24.49 -3.78
N VAL A 26 7.61 -24.04 -3.33
CA VAL A 26 7.85 -23.56 -1.97
C VAL A 26 7.67 -22.06 -1.94
N PHE A 27 6.92 -21.55 -0.96
CA PHE A 27 6.65 -20.13 -0.81
C PHE A 27 6.75 -19.72 0.67
N PRO A 28 7.19 -18.48 0.94
CA PRO A 28 7.15 -17.94 2.30
C PRO A 28 5.69 -17.69 2.68
N TYR A 29 5.22 -18.29 3.78
CA TYR A 29 3.83 -18.10 4.25
C TYR A 29 3.77 -17.26 5.52
N LYS A 30 4.86 -17.20 6.30
CA LYS A 30 4.94 -16.41 7.52
C LYS A 30 6.34 -15.83 7.69
N GLN A 31 6.39 -14.59 8.13
CA GLN A 31 7.63 -13.90 8.46
C GLN A 31 7.47 -13.27 9.83
N GLU A 32 8.36 -13.64 10.75
CA GLU A 32 8.35 -13.14 12.13
C GLU A 32 9.67 -12.45 12.44
N THR A 33 9.61 -11.25 13.00
CA THR A 33 10.78 -10.55 13.54
C THR A 33 11.08 -11.08 14.93
N ILE A 34 12.28 -11.60 15.14
CA ILE A 34 12.69 -12.23 16.41
C ILE A 34 13.65 -11.35 17.18
N ASP A 35 14.46 -10.58 16.46
CA ASP A 35 15.37 -9.63 17.07
C ASP A 35 15.41 -8.34 16.24
N SER A 36 15.65 -7.23 16.91
CA SER A 36 15.77 -5.92 16.30
C SER A 36 16.89 -5.16 16.99
N ARG A 37 17.96 -4.89 16.25
CA ARG A 37 19.13 -4.15 16.75
C ARG A 37 19.18 -2.76 16.11
N LEU A 38 19.33 -1.72 16.93
CA LEU A 38 19.62 -0.38 16.44
C LEU A 38 21.06 -0.33 15.89
N LEU A 39 21.21 0.08 14.63
CA LEU A 39 22.51 0.26 13.99
C LEU A 39 22.97 1.71 14.04
N ASP A 40 22.07 2.64 13.70
CA ASP A 40 22.37 4.06 13.64
C ASP A 40 21.13 4.87 14.08
N LYS A 41 21.39 6.01 14.72
CA LYS A 41 20.39 6.98 15.10
C LYS A 41 20.93 8.37 14.78
N LYS A 42 20.19 9.12 13.98
CA LYS A 42 20.51 10.51 13.66
C LYS A 42 19.30 11.38 13.93
N GLU A 43 19.56 12.58 14.44
CA GLU A 43 18.55 13.60 14.63
C GLU A 43 18.81 14.73 13.63
N GLU A 44 17.76 15.14 12.93
CA GLU A 44 17.81 16.19 11.93
C GLU A 44 16.69 17.19 12.21
N VAL A 45 17.00 18.47 12.05
CA VAL A 45 16.01 19.54 12.22
C VAL A 45 15.51 19.94 10.84
N ILE A 46 14.19 19.84 10.64
CA ILE A 46 13.53 20.26 9.41
C ILE A 46 12.49 21.35 9.70
N LEU A 47 12.16 22.09 8.64
CA LEU A 47 11.03 23.01 8.63
C LEU A 47 9.89 22.32 7.88
N SER A 48 8.71 22.24 8.49
CA SER A 48 7.50 21.74 7.85
C SER A 48 6.37 22.76 7.96
N ASN A 49 5.56 22.86 6.91
CA ASN A 49 4.39 23.73 6.88
C ASN A 49 3.15 22.85 7.06
N LYS A 50 2.29 23.21 8.01
CA LYS A 50 1.04 22.47 8.27
C LYS A 50 -0.13 23.42 8.25
N GLY A 51 -1.23 22.95 7.66
CA GLY A 51 -2.51 23.64 7.68
C GLY A 51 -3.50 23.02 8.65
N ARG A 52 -4.64 23.67 8.79
CA ARG A 52 -5.84 23.11 9.39
C ARG A 52 -7.05 23.71 8.70
N ILE A 53 -7.99 22.86 8.29
CA ILE A 53 -9.27 23.25 7.71
C ILE A 53 -10.37 22.65 8.59
N ASP A 54 -10.92 23.45 9.49
CA ASP A 54 -12.15 23.08 10.20
C ASP A 54 -13.35 23.58 9.39
N TYR A 55 -14.44 22.81 9.40
CA TYR A 55 -15.67 23.19 8.71
C TYR A 55 -16.88 23.05 9.63
N GLU A 56 -17.85 23.93 9.44
CA GLU A 56 -19.14 23.92 10.13
C GLU A 56 -20.24 24.33 9.15
N PHE A 57 -21.44 23.78 9.30
CA PHE A 57 -22.61 24.22 8.56
C PHE A 57 -23.48 25.12 9.44
N GLN A 58 -23.67 26.37 9.03
CA GLN A 58 -24.46 27.35 9.78
C GLN A 58 -25.38 28.10 8.81
N ASN A 59 -26.68 28.18 9.11
CA ASN A 59 -27.66 28.94 8.31
C ASN A 59 -27.61 28.66 6.80
N PHE A 60 -27.44 27.39 6.40
CA PHE A 60 -27.27 26.97 4.99
C PHE A 60 -26.02 27.50 4.29
N GLU A 61 -25.01 27.88 5.07
CA GLU A 61 -23.67 28.22 4.61
C GLU A 61 -22.68 27.17 5.12
N LEU A 62 -21.72 26.82 4.27
CA LEU A 62 -20.49 26.14 4.65
C LEU A 62 -19.51 27.20 5.16
N VAL A 63 -19.18 27.12 6.45
CA VAL A 63 -18.21 27.99 7.12
C VAL A 63 -16.91 27.21 7.26
N LEU A 64 -15.85 27.68 6.60
CA LEU A 64 -14.50 27.14 6.70
C LEU A 64 -13.67 28.03 7.63
N LYS A 65 -13.05 27.44 8.65
CA LYS A 65 -12.05 28.08 9.50
C LYS A 65 -10.69 27.51 9.13
N ILE A 66 -9.80 28.37 8.72
CA ILE A 66 -8.53 28.00 8.11
C ILE A 66 -7.39 28.61 8.91
N GLU A 67 -6.44 27.76 9.25
CA GLU A 67 -5.20 28.16 9.90
C GLU A 67 -4.01 27.51 9.18
N GLY A 68 -2.88 28.19 9.19
CA GLY A 68 -1.63 27.67 8.65
C GLY A 68 -0.48 28.09 9.53
N ALA A 69 0.53 27.24 9.67
CA ALA A 69 1.71 27.54 10.45
C ALA A 69 2.94 26.77 9.96
N SER A 70 4.11 27.34 10.25
CA SER A 70 5.40 26.68 10.07
C SER A 70 5.89 26.13 11.40
N PHE A 71 6.39 24.91 11.35
CA PHE A 71 6.89 24.14 12.48
C PHE A 71 8.36 23.78 12.28
N GLN A 72 9.12 23.89 13.36
CA GLN A 72 10.45 23.30 13.47
C GLN A 72 10.28 21.91 14.03
N GLU A 73 10.59 20.89 13.23
CA GLU A 73 10.45 19.50 13.62
C GLU A 73 11.81 18.85 13.75
N THR A 74 12.02 18.14 14.86
CA THR A 74 13.16 17.27 15.04
C THR A 74 12.77 15.87 14.59
N LEU A 75 13.30 15.46 13.45
CA LEU A 75 13.19 14.11 12.91
C LEU A 75 14.28 13.23 13.49
N GLU A 76 13.87 12.08 14.01
CA GLU A 76 14.75 11.02 14.43
C GLU A 76 14.73 9.92 13.36
N LYS A 77 15.85 9.75 12.67
CA LYS A 77 16.06 8.68 11.69
C LYS A 77 16.76 7.53 12.40
N ARG A 78 16.08 6.39 12.47
CA ARG A 78 16.61 5.16 13.06
C ARG A 78 16.82 4.11 11.98
N LYS A 79 18.05 3.59 11.91
CA LYS A 79 18.38 2.40 11.11
C LYS A 79 18.42 1.19 12.04
N THR A 80 17.56 0.21 11.81
CA THR A 80 17.49 -1.03 12.59
C THR A 80 17.79 -2.24 11.71
N LEU A 81 18.52 -3.21 12.25
CA LEU A 81 18.70 -4.53 11.67
C LEU A 81 17.67 -5.46 12.30
N GLU A 82 16.69 -5.89 11.53
CA GLU A 82 15.68 -6.85 11.96
C GLU A 82 16.13 -8.26 11.55
N THR A 83 16.28 -9.16 12.52
CA THR A 83 16.48 -10.59 12.26
C THR A 83 15.12 -11.25 12.18
N LYS A 84 14.78 -11.74 10.98
CA LYS A 84 13.50 -12.37 10.70
C LYS A 84 13.67 -13.86 10.47
N ILE A 85 12.74 -14.65 11.00
CA ILE A 85 12.57 -16.03 10.56
C ILE A 85 11.47 -16.06 9.51
N VAL A 86 11.84 -16.58 8.33
CA VAL A 86 10.91 -16.88 7.25
C VAL A 86 10.54 -18.34 7.35
N GLN A 87 9.25 -18.61 7.55
CA GLN A 87 8.69 -19.94 7.49
C GLN A 87 8.15 -20.18 6.09
N TYR A 88 8.50 -21.33 5.55
CA TYR A 88 8.16 -21.73 4.19
C TYR A 88 7.15 -22.87 4.24
N ASP A 89 6.18 -22.80 3.35
CA ASP A 89 5.23 -23.86 3.09
C ASP A 89 5.35 -24.26 1.62
N TYR A 90 4.68 -25.34 1.23
CA TYR A 90 4.71 -25.85 -0.13
C TYR A 90 3.30 -26.13 -0.63
N LYS A 91 3.11 -25.95 -1.93
CA LYS A 91 1.87 -26.31 -2.62
C LYS A 91 2.18 -27.00 -3.94
N LYS A 92 1.25 -27.82 -4.42
CA LYS A 92 1.30 -28.37 -5.78
C LYS A 92 1.38 -27.22 -6.80
N THR A 93 2.21 -27.36 -7.82
CA THR A 93 2.24 -26.43 -8.96
C THR A 93 0.95 -26.51 -9.76
N ASP A 94 0.63 -25.44 -10.48
CA ASP A 94 -0.57 -25.41 -11.32
C ASP A 94 -0.50 -26.45 -12.45
N GLY A 95 0.70 -26.72 -13.00
CA GLY A 95 0.91 -27.79 -13.98
C GLY A 95 0.64 -29.19 -13.42
N TYR A 96 1.07 -29.47 -12.18
CA TYR A 96 0.76 -30.76 -11.53
C TYR A 96 -0.73 -30.88 -11.18
N ARG A 97 -1.38 -29.79 -10.78
CA ARG A 97 -2.85 -29.76 -10.55
C ARG A 97 -3.66 -29.97 -11.83
N GLN A 98 -3.18 -29.47 -12.97
CA GLN A 98 -3.85 -29.69 -14.26
C GLN A 98 -3.87 -31.16 -14.65
N LEU A 99 -2.84 -31.94 -14.29
CA LEU A 99 -2.81 -33.39 -14.49
C LEU A 99 -3.79 -34.16 -13.58
N ASP A 100 -4.21 -33.58 -12.45
CA ASP A 100 -5.26 -34.14 -11.58
C ASP A 100 -6.67 -33.88 -12.15
N ASN A 101 -6.86 -32.82 -12.93
CA ASN A 101 -8.16 -32.34 -13.43
C ASN A 101 -8.35 -32.49 -14.95
N ASP A 102 -7.43 -33.15 -15.67
CA ASP A 102 -7.49 -33.30 -17.13
C ASP A 102 -8.63 -34.28 -17.53
N GLU A 103 -9.47 -33.84 -18.47
CA GLU A 103 -10.62 -34.59 -18.98
C GLU A 103 -10.21 -35.81 -19.83
N LYS A 104 -8.96 -35.87 -20.30
CA LYS A 104 -8.45 -36.98 -21.14
C LYS A 104 -7.82 -38.10 -20.28
N PRO A 105 -8.45 -39.30 -20.20
CA PRO A 105 -8.00 -40.36 -19.29
C PRO A 105 -6.57 -40.85 -19.55
N TRP A 106 -6.14 -40.81 -20.82
CA TRP A 106 -4.82 -41.28 -21.26
C TRP A 106 -3.67 -40.40 -20.75
N ASN A 107 -3.91 -39.09 -20.60
CA ASN A 107 -2.92 -38.16 -20.05
C ASN A 107 -2.69 -38.45 -18.57
N ARG A 108 -3.76 -38.72 -17.80
CA ARG A 108 -3.62 -39.13 -16.40
C ARG A 108 -2.85 -40.44 -16.25
N TYR A 109 -3.14 -41.43 -17.09
CA TYR A 109 -2.56 -42.77 -16.94
C TYR A 109 -1.06 -42.81 -17.23
N ILE A 110 -0.59 -42.08 -18.24
CA ILE A 110 0.82 -42.10 -18.65
C ILE A 110 1.58 -40.93 -18.03
N LEU A 111 1.16 -39.69 -18.30
CA LEU A 111 1.86 -38.50 -17.80
C LEU A 111 1.66 -38.32 -16.29
N GLY A 112 0.49 -38.66 -15.76
CA GLY A 112 0.23 -38.63 -14.31
C GLY A 112 1.10 -39.63 -13.55
N MET A 113 1.33 -40.84 -14.07
CA MET A 113 2.20 -41.82 -13.40
C MET A 113 3.67 -41.34 -13.31
N PHE A 114 4.20 -40.72 -14.37
CA PHE A 114 5.53 -40.13 -14.32
C PHE A 114 5.60 -38.88 -13.43
N ALA A 115 4.54 -38.06 -13.41
CA ALA A 115 4.42 -36.92 -12.51
C ALA A 115 4.34 -37.35 -11.04
N ASP A 116 3.61 -38.42 -10.71
CA ASP A 116 3.50 -38.96 -9.36
C ASP A 116 4.86 -39.51 -8.87
N LEU A 117 5.61 -40.20 -9.75
CA LEU A 117 6.98 -40.62 -9.45
C LEU A 117 7.91 -39.42 -9.20
N GLY A 118 7.85 -38.40 -10.06
CA GLY A 118 8.59 -37.15 -9.88
C GLY A 118 8.22 -36.42 -8.58
N ALA A 119 6.93 -36.37 -8.27
CA ALA A 119 6.39 -35.79 -7.03
C ALA A 119 6.88 -36.56 -5.80
N LEU A 120 6.92 -37.89 -5.82
CA LEU A 120 7.45 -38.69 -4.71
C LEU A 120 8.92 -38.37 -4.44
N PHE A 121 9.74 -38.26 -5.49
CA PHE A 121 11.14 -37.84 -5.34
C PHE A 121 11.24 -36.41 -4.80
N GLU A 122 10.49 -35.47 -5.36
CA GLU A 122 10.52 -34.09 -4.89
C GLU A 122 10.03 -33.96 -3.44
N TRP A 123 9.04 -34.75 -3.03
CA TRP A 123 8.49 -34.78 -1.67
C TRP A 123 9.57 -35.11 -0.62
N THR A 124 10.53 -35.98 -0.94
CA THR A 124 11.67 -36.25 -0.06
C THR A 124 12.56 -35.02 0.19
N THR A 125 12.56 -34.06 -0.75
CA THR A 125 13.35 -32.83 -0.66
C THR A 125 12.59 -31.66 -0.04
N ILE A 126 11.25 -31.74 0.08
CA ILE A 126 10.41 -30.67 0.62
C ILE A 126 10.83 -30.26 2.04
N PRO A 127 11.04 -31.18 3.01
CA PRO A 127 11.44 -30.80 4.36
C PRO A 127 12.68 -29.91 4.39
N PHE A 128 13.65 -30.13 3.49
CA PHE A 128 14.87 -29.32 3.38
C PHE A 128 14.62 -27.95 2.74
N ARG A 129 13.71 -27.87 1.78
CA ARG A 129 13.35 -26.63 1.10
C ARG A 129 12.42 -25.75 1.95
N THR A 130 11.64 -26.35 2.85
CA THR A 130 10.76 -25.64 3.79
C THR A 130 11.40 -25.32 5.14
N ILE A 131 12.70 -25.64 5.33
CA ILE A 131 13.44 -25.26 6.53
C ILE A 131 13.34 -23.75 6.72
N SER A 132 12.91 -23.34 7.92
CA SER A 132 12.83 -21.94 8.29
C SER A 132 14.20 -21.27 8.15
N ARG A 133 14.28 -20.16 7.43
CA ARG A 133 15.53 -19.43 7.23
C ARG A 133 15.55 -18.16 8.06
N LYS A 134 16.69 -17.90 8.70
CA LYS A 134 16.99 -16.60 9.27
C LYS A 134 17.45 -15.68 8.16
N LYS A 135 16.85 -14.48 8.09
CA LYS A 135 17.23 -13.42 7.16
C LYS A 135 17.37 -12.14 7.95
N GLU A 136 18.47 -11.43 7.73
CA GLU A 136 18.66 -10.10 8.27
C GLU A 136 18.18 -9.08 7.25
N GLU A 137 17.39 -8.11 7.68
CA GLU A 137 16.88 -7.01 6.85
C GLU A 137 17.14 -5.68 7.54
N GLU A 138 17.74 -4.73 6.80
CA GLU A 138 17.87 -3.36 7.26
C GLU A 138 16.55 -2.60 7.04
N LYS A 139 16.10 -1.91 8.07
CA LYS A 139 14.92 -1.04 8.04
C LYS A 139 15.31 0.37 8.44
N ILE A 140 14.85 1.33 7.66
CA ILE A 140 14.97 2.76 7.96
C ILE A 140 13.60 3.22 8.41
N SER A 141 13.55 3.88 9.56
CA SER A 141 12.34 4.50 10.10
C SER A 141 12.64 5.94 10.45
N GLU A 142 11.67 6.81 10.19
CA GLU A 142 11.74 8.22 10.52
C GLU A 142 10.57 8.55 11.44
N ASN A 143 10.84 9.27 12.52
CA ASN A 143 9.81 9.68 13.47
C ASN A 143 10.02 11.13 13.90
N ILE A 144 8.93 11.87 14.09
CA ILE A 144 8.99 13.24 14.62
C ILE A 144 9.00 13.15 16.14
N ILE A 145 10.11 13.53 16.78
CA ILE A 145 10.26 13.47 18.25
C ILE A 145 9.94 14.79 18.94
N LYS A 146 10.07 15.92 18.24
CA LYS A 146 9.69 17.25 18.72
C LYS A 146 9.11 18.04 17.56
N SER A 147 8.04 18.80 17.82
CA SER A 147 7.43 19.71 16.86
C SER A 147 7.11 21.03 17.59
N GLU A 148 7.74 22.12 17.17
CA GLU A 148 7.60 23.43 17.79
C GLU A 148 7.12 24.44 16.76
N LYS A 149 6.04 25.17 17.07
CA LYS A 149 5.46 26.16 16.17
C LYS A 149 6.33 27.41 16.14
N ILE A 150 6.81 27.79 14.96
CA ILE A 150 7.70 28.96 14.78
C ILE A 150 6.88 30.20 14.39
N LYS A 151 6.00 30.04 13.41
CA LYS A 151 5.26 31.14 12.79
C LYS A 151 3.85 30.70 12.45
N THR A 152 2.87 31.53 12.74
CA THR A 152 1.52 31.42 12.15
C THR A 152 1.50 32.18 10.84
N PHE A 153 0.98 31.59 9.77
CA PHE A 153 0.81 32.27 8.51
C PHE A 153 -0.37 33.24 8.57
N GLU A 154 -0.20 34.40 7.93
CA GLU A 154 -1.31 35.32 7.71
C GLU A 154 -2.23 34.74 6.63
N SER A 155 -3.52 35.12 6.63
CA SER A 155 -4.47 34.64 5.62
C SER A 155 -3.96 34.90 4.20
N LYS A 156 -3.35 36.07 3.96
CA LYS A 156 -2.83 36.46 2.63
C LYS A 156 -1.67 35.59 2.13
N GLU A 157 -1.01 34.83 3.00
CA GLU A 157 0.04 33.88 2.65
C GLU A 157 -0.53 32.52 2.19
N LEU A 158 -1.84 32.31 2.35
CA LEU A 158 -2.53 31.05 2.10
C LEU A 158 -3.47 31.16 0.89
N GLN A 159 -3.52 30.08 0.11
CA GLN A 159 -4.43 29.95 -1.02
C GLN A 159 -5.36 28.76 -0.76
N LEU A 160 -6.66 28.97 -0.93
CA LEU A 160 -7.66 27.91 -0.84
C LEU A 160 -8.19 27.59 -2.24
N ILE A 161 -8.20 26.30 -2.54
CA ILE A 161 -8.87 25.74 -3.71
C ILE A 161 -9.99 24.83 -3.22
N LEU A 162 -11.22 25.09 -3.67
CA LEU A 162 -12.35 24.19 -3.47
C LEU A 162 -12.75 23.54 -4.79
N ARG A 163 -12.94 22.23 -4.73
CA ARG A 163 -13.19 21.39 -5.89
C ARG A 163 -14.35 20.44 -5.61
N ALA A 164 -15.20 20.26 -6.62
CA ALA A 164 -16.29 19.30 -6.62
C ALA A 164 -16.31 18.58 -7.97
N GLU A 165 -16.51 17.26 -7.98
CA GLU A 165 -16.57 16.46 -9.22
C GLU A 165 -15.42 16.77 -10.19
N ASN A 166 -14.20 16.87 -9.65
CA ASN A 166 -12.99 17.23 -10.36
C ASN A 166 -12.88 18.67 -10.91
N THR A 167 -13.86 19.54 -10.66
CA THR A 167 -13.90 20.94 -11.13
C THR A 167 -13.62 21.92 -10.00
N GLU A 168 -12.69 22.84 -10.20
CA GLU A 168 -12.40 23.94 -9.26
C GLU A 168 -13.45 25.05 -9.41
N PHE A 169 -14.02 25.49 -8.30
CA PHE A 169 -15.01 26.58 -8.29
C PHE A 169 -14.67 27.71 -7.32
N VAL A 170 -13.76 27.49 -6.37
CA VAL A 170 -13.07 28.54 -5.62
C VAL A 170 -11.59 28.33 -5.80
N ASN A 171 -10.87 29.37 -6.21
CA ASN A 171 -9.42 29.39 -6.28
C ASN A 171 -8.97 30.82 -5.97
N GLN A 172 -8.60 31.07 -4.72
CA GLN A 172 -8.25 32.42 -4.28
C GLN A 172 -7.27 32.43 -3.12
N ILE A 173 -6.52 33.53 -3.02
CA ILE A 173 -5.74 33.89 -1.85
C ILE A 173 -6.72 34.29 -0.72
N LEU A 174 -6.51 33.77 0.49
CA LEU A 174 -7.40 34.05 1.61
C LEU A 174 -7.28 35.52 2.03
N GLN A 175 -8.43 36.19 2.14
CA GLN A 175 -8.51 37.53 2.72
C GLN A 175 -8.74 37.49 4.25
N SER A 176 -9.31 36.39 4.74
CA SER A 176 -9.63 36.14 6.14
C SER A 176 -9.44 34.65 6.48
N ASN A 177 -9.20 34.36 7.76
CA ASN A 177 -9.13 32.98 8.27
C ASN A 177 -10.48 32.25 8.25
N THR A 178 -11.57 32.97 7.97
CA THR A 178 -12.90 32.37 7.84
C THR A 178 -13.47 32.68 6.47
N ILE A 179 -13.94 31.65 5.78
CA ILE A 179 -14.68 31.76 4.52
C ILE A 179 -16.08 31.21 4.73
N ARG A 180 -17.07 31.86 4.11
CA ARG A 180 -18.46 31.40 4.10
C ARG A 180 -18.91 31.22 2.67
N ILE A 181 -19.53 30.08 2.40
CA ILE A 181 -20.01 29.73 1.06
C ILE A 181 -21.45 29.26 1.18
N LYS A 182 -22.33 29.86 0.40
CA LYS A 182 -23.74 29.47 0.41
C LYS A 182 -23.88 28.09 -0.22
N LEU A 183 -24.56 27.18 0.47
CA LEU A 183 -24.84 25.84 -0.06
C LEU A 183 -25.74 25.89 -1.30
N SER A 184 -26.57 26.93 -1.45
CA SER A 184 -27.38 27.15 -2.65
C SER A 184 -26.52 27.38 -3.90
N GLU A 185 -25.37 28.05 -3.77
CA GLU A 185 -24.44 28.26 -4.89
C GLU A 185 -23.79 26.94 -5.30
N ILE A 186 -23.30 26.17 -4.32
CA ILE A 186 -22.76 24.82 -4.54
C ILE A 186 -23.80 23.94 -5.23
N GLN A 187 -25.04 23.91 -4.74
CA GLN A 187 -26.12 23.11 -5.32
C GLN A 187 -26.46 23.54 -6.75
N LYS A 188 -26.40 24.84 -7.05
CA LYS A 188 -26.68 25.37 -8.39
C LYS A 188 -25.66 24.89 -9.42
N TYR A 189 -24.38 24.94 -9.07
CA TYR A 189 -23.30 24.51 -9.98
C TYR A 189 -23.10 22.99 -9.98
N PHE A 190 -23.35 22.35 -8.84
CA PHE A 190 -23.08 20.93 -8.61
C PHE A 190 -24.27 20.23 -7.93
N PRO A 191 -25.38 19.99 -8.67
CA PRO A 191 -26.65 19.53 -8.09
C PRO A 191 -26.63 18.09 -7.54
N LYS A 192 -25.62 17.30 -7.91
CA LYS A 192 -25.44 15.89 -7.53
C LYS A 192 -24.23 15.65 -6.64
N THR A 193 -23.52 16.71 -6.24
CA THR A 193 -22.30 16.56 -5.46
C THR A 193 -22.59 16.08 -4.05
N ASN A 194 -21.84 15.07 -3.63
CA ASN A 194 -21.93 14.51 -2.29
C ASN A 194 -20.89 15.11 -1.33
N SER A 195 -19.74 15.54 -1.85
CA SER A 195 -18.65 16.08 -1.05
C SER A 195 -17.82 17.11 -1.82
N ILE A 196 -17.17 18.01 -1.09
CA ILE A 196 -16.28 19.03 -1.62
C ILE A 196 -14.87 18.78 -1.09
N GLU A 197 -13.90 18.82 -1.98
CA GLU A 197 -12.48 18.79 -1.67
C GLU A 197 -12.03 20.22 -1.33
N ALA A 198 -11.48 20.41 -0.14
CA ALA A 198 -10.82 21.65 0.28
C ALA A 198 -9.32 21.44 0.34
N LEU A 199 -8.59 22.17 -0.49
CA LEU A 199 -7.14 22.11 -0.61
C LEU A 199 -6.54 23.43 -0.14
N LEU A 200 -5.66 23.38 0.86
CA LEU A 200 -4.97 24.56 1.36
C LEU A 200 -3.51 24.53 0.92
N TYR A 201 -3.08 25.65 0.33
CA TYR A 201 -1.73 25.86 -0.15
C TYR A 201 -1.08 27.02 0.59
N HIS A 202 0.22 26.88 0.83
CA HIS A 202 1.10 27.99 1.15
C HIS A 202 2.14 28.07 0.04
N LYS A 203 2.11 29.17 -0.73
CA LYS A 203 2.83 29.28 -2.01
C LYS A 203 2.43 28.15 -2.95
N GLU A 204 3.36 27.29 -3.35
CA GLU A 204 3.14 26.16 -4.26
C GLU A 204 2.97 24.81 -3.53
N GLU A 205 3.15 24.79 -2.22
CA GLU A 205 3.08 23.58 -1.40
C GLU A 205 1.67 23.40 -0.83
N ARG A 206 1.08 22.20 -1.04
CA ARG A 206 -0.18 21.84 -0.39
C ARG A 206 0.10 21.44 1.07
N ILE A 207 -0.45 22.21 2.00
CA ILE A 207 -0.22 22.03 3.43
C ILE A 207 -1.38 21.34 4.16
N GLU A 208 -2.57 21.26 3.55
CA GLU A 208 -3.71 20.53 4.11
C GLU A 208 -4.71 20.09 3.02
N TYR A 209 -5.43 19.01 3.30
CA TYR A 209 -6.51 18.51 2.46
C TYR A 209 -7.66 17.98 3.33
N GLN A 210 -8.85 18.50 3.09
CA GLN A 210 -10.06 18.08 3.79
C GLN A 210 -11.17 17.74 2.80
N ASN A 211 -11.78 16.56 2.95
CA ASN A 211 -13.02 16.23 2.25
C ASN A 211 -14.23 16.59 3.13
N ILE A 212 -15.15 17.37 2.58
CA ILE A 212 -16.30 17.95 3.30
C ILE A 212 -17.58 17.33 2.75
N PRO A 213 -18.32 16.52 3.52
CA PRO A 213 -19.59 15.96 3.08
C PRO A 213 -20.68 17.05 3.05
N VAL A 214 -21.34 17.24 1.91
CA VAL A 214 -22.38 18.28 1.71
C VAL A 214 -23.75 17.72 1.33
N ALA A 215 -23.85 16.41 1.07
CA ALA A 215 -25.06 15.78 0.56
C ALA A 215 -26.29 15.96 1.47
N GLU A 216 -26.13 15.74 2.78
CA GLU A 216 -27.23 15.77 3.74
C GLU A 216 -27.75 17.20 3.95
N GLU A 217 -26.85 18.16 4.03
CA GLU A 217 -27.15 19.56 4.26
C GLU A 217 -27.86 20.18 3.06
N ILE A 218 -27.44 19.84 1.84
CA ILE A 218 -28.15 20.23 0.61
C ILE A 218 -29.55 19.59 0.55
N ARG A 219 -29.71 18.34 1.02
CA ARG A 219 -31.04 17.71 1.10
C ARG A 219 -31.95 18.41 2.10
N LYS A 220 -31.44 18.80 3.28
CA LYS A 220 -32.19 19.56 4.29
C LYS A 220 -32.70 20.90 3.74
N MET A 221 -31.97 21.53 2.82
CA MET A 221 -32.44 22.73 2.11
C MET A 221 -33.63 22.47 1.19
N LYS A 222 -33.65 21.35 0.45
CA LYS A 222 -34.74 21.03 -0.51
C LYS A 222 -36.09 20.75 0.15
N LEU A 223 -36.08 20.40 1.45
CA LEU A 223 -37.27 20.01 2.20
C LEU A 223 -37.94 21.18 2.95
N ARG A 224 -37.38 22.39 2.86
CA ARG A 224 -37.98 23.64 3.37
C ARG A 224 -38.44 24.50 2.21
#